data_AF-A0A2V9KJ74-F1
#
_entry.id   AF-A0A2V9KJ74-F1
#
_cell.length_a   1.000
_cell.length_b   1.000
_cell.length_c   1.000
_cell.angle_alpha   90.00
_cell.angle_beta   90.00
_cell.angle_gamma   90.00
#
_symmetry.space_group_name_H-M   'P 1'
#
loop_
_entity.id
_entity.type
_entity.pdbx_description
1 polymer ?
#
loop_
_entity_poly.entity_id
_entity_poly.type
_entity_poly.pdbx_seq_one_letter_code
_entity_poly.pdbx_strand_id
1 'polypeptide(L)'
;GARAGNGNATNLPNTGGPGGSNTSIFQTENMVPISANGQRVADNNFQIDGVSVNSLGFGGAAVVTPNQESVKEIKVTTNAYDAQYGRNSGAQVEVVSQNGTNLYHGSLFFKYDEPGLNAYNKYGGPNGAADQRVESAFRNFGGSVGGPVVKDKLFFFLSYEGLHNSSQALSGPTYVETAQYRQAVIAARANGNTAKIFQTAGTEPRVVQVLTPSCTGFAAANCQVVNGGLDLGSITGAEGQYVDFVNDSVGGGLDGVPDAELVTLALPNEQVGNQYNARVDFQRGVDSFFFSSYITKLNSVGADTAVDARPIGDTHFKPQNTAFTVEWNRILSPTLLNQARLNTTRFSENGVIDNAGANYGIPEIQVESYAFGQPRAGAERLETAPGIFAQNTIEGRDTVNKVISSHAAKAGIEIRKEQDNNN
;
A
#
# COMPACT_ATOMS: atom_id res chain seq x y z
N GLY A 1 11.13 -7.06 4.75
CA GLY A 1 10.95 -5.85 3.93
C GLY A 1 10.97 -6.28 2.50
N ALA A 2 9.86 -6.29 1.76
CA ALA A 2 9.92 -6.45 0.32
C ALA A 2 9.98 -5.05 -0.31
N ARG A 3 11.20 -4.52 -0.42
CA ARG A 3 11.53 -3.46 -1.39
C ARG A 3 11.69 -4.16 -2.75
N ALA A 4 11.24 -3.55 -3.84
CA ALA A 4 11.65 -4.00 -5.16
C ALA A 4 13.18 -3.91 -5.31
N GLY A 5 13.78 -4.69 -6.21
CA GLY A 5 15.24 -4.75 -6.41
C GLY A 5 15.91 -3.42 -6.79
N ASN A 6 15.13 -2.37 -7.03
CA ASN A 6 15.57 -1.00 -7.31
C ASN A 6 15.29 -0.02 -6.14
N GLY A 7 14.79 -0.49 -5.00
CA GLY A 7 14.50 0.34 -3.83
C GLY A 7 13.13 1.01 -3.81
N ASN A 8 12.26 0.77 -4.81
CA ASN A 8 10.94 1.39 -4.90
C ASN A 8 9.90 0.75 -3.98
N ALA A 9 8.89 1.56 -3.60
CA ALA A 9 7.58 1.08 -3.18
C ALA A 9 6.81 0.61 -4.42
N THR A 10 6.57 -0.69 -4.53
CA THR A 10 5.66 -1.25 -5.53
C THR A 10 4.23 -1.16 -4.99
N ASN A 11 3.37 -0.38 -5.65
CA ASN A 11 2.08 -0.79 -6.22
C ASN A 11 1.21 0.44 -6.55
N LEU A 12 0.90 0.63 -7.83
CA LEU A 12 -0.25 1.43 -8.28
C LEU A 12 -1.55 0.82 -7.72
N PRO A 13 -2.63 1.58 -7.51
CA PRO A 13 -3.97 0.98 -7.34
C PRO A 13 -4.20 0.03 -8.51
N ASN A 14 -4.48 -1.25 -8.23
CA ASN A 14 -4.53 -2.41 -9.14
C ASN A 14 -3.25 -3.25 -9.39
N THR A 15 -2.11 -2.99 -8.75
CA THR A 15 -0.96 -3.93 -8.79
C THR A 15 -0.73 -4.68 -7.48
N GLY A 16 -1.70 -4.64 -6.57
CA GLY A 16 -1.70 -5.35 -5.30
C GLY A 16 -1.74 -6.87 -5.45
N GLY A 17 -0.74 -7.50 -6.04
CA GLY A 17 -0.40 -8.87 -5.73
C GLY A 17 -0.01 -8.95 -4.24
N PRO A 18 -0.19 -10.11 -3.58
CA PRO A 18 0.03 -10.24 -2.15
C PRO A 18 1.53 -10.11 -1.87
N GLY A 19 1.95 -8.93 -1.42
CA GLY A 19 3.29 -8.67 -0.94
C GLY A 19 3.40 -9.12 0.50
N GLY A 20 4.52 -9.77 0.84
CA GLY A 20 4.91 -10.00 2.23
C GLY A 20 4.81 -8.71 3.05
N SER A 21 3.81 -8.60 3.94
CA SER A 21 3.68 -7.56 4.97
C SER A 21 5.03 -7.15 5.57
N ASN A 22 5.57 -5.99 5.20
CA ASN A 22 6.78 -5.45 5.82
C ASN A 22 6.76 -3.95 6.10
N THR A 23 5.69 -3.22 5.81
CA THR A 23 5.66 -1.77 6.09
C THR A 23 4.71 -1.43 7.24
N SER A 24 3.49 -1.99 7.30
CA SER A 24 2.60 -1.80 8.45
C SER A 24 1.34 -2.68 8.48
N ILE A 25 0.62 -2.70 9.61
CA ILE A 25 -0.69 -3.34 9.83
C ILE A 25 -1.85 -2.67 9.07
N PHE A 26 -1.65 -1.45 8.55
CA PHE A 26 -2.69 -0.68 7.87
C PHE A 26 -2.86 -1.06 6.39
N GLN A 27 -1.96 -1.88 5.85
CA GLN A 27 -2.06 -2.33 4.47
C GLN A 27 -3.26 -3.25 4.29
N THR A 28 -4.00 -3.02 3.21
CA THR A 28 -5.06 -3.91 2.73
C THR A 28 -4.46 -5.21 2.20
N GLU A 29 -5.15 -6.32 2.43
CA GLU A 29 -4.79 -7.64 1.87
C GLU A 29 -3.32 -8.01 2.18
N ASN A 30 -2.96 -7.80 3.45
CA ASN A 30 -1.65 -8.11 3.98
C ASN A 30 -1.41 -9.62 3.94
N MET A 31 -0.46 -10.07 3.13
CA MET A 31 -0.01 -11.46 3.12
C MET A 31 1.22 -11.60 4.00
N VAL A 32 1.12 -12.33 5.11
CA VAL A 32 2.29 -12.63 5.94
C VAL A 32 3.02 -13.83 5.34
N PRO A 33 4.34 -13.77 5.07
CA PRO A 33 5.11 -14.82 4.37
C PRO A 33 5.36 -16.05 5.26
N ILE A 34 4.29 -16.68 5.73
CA ILE A 34 4.30 -17.90 6.52
C ILE A 34 4.15 -19.08 5.55
N SER A 35 5.01 -20.08 5.63
CA SER A 35 4.78 -21.38 5.00
C SER A 35 4.62 -22.44 6.09
N ALA A 36 3.59 -23.28 5.96
CA ALA A 36 3.33 -24.39 6.87
C ALA A 36 3.26 -25.69 6.08
N ASN A 37 3.96 -26.72 6.55
CA ASN A 37 3.99 -28.07 5.95
C ASN A 37 4.31 -28.07 4.44
N GLY A 38 5.12 -27.12 3.96
CA GLY A 38 5.48 -27.01 2.54
C GLY A 38 4.36 -26.49 1.63
N GLN A 39 3.24 -26.03 2.20
CA GLN A 39 2.17 -25.37 1.45
C GLN A 39 2.56 -23.93 1.06
N ARG A 40 1.83 -23.37 0.10
CA ARG A 40 2.05 -22.00 -0.38
C ARG A 40 1.64 -21.02 0.71
N VAL A 41 2.22 -19.83 0.71
CA VAL A 41 1.80 -18.73 1.60
C VAL A 41 0.32 -18.37 1.38
N ALA A 42 -0.16 -18.54 0.15
CA ALA A 42 -1.54 -18.31 -0.23
C ALA A 42 -2.53 -19.33 0.36
N ASP A 43 -2.02 -20.44 0.90
CA ASP A 43 -2.81 -21.50 1.52
C ASP A 43 -2.98 -21.29 3.04
N ASN A 44 -2.56 -20.13 3.58
CA ASN A 44 -2.86 -19.79 4.97
C ASN A 44 -4.26 -19.19 5.10
N ASN A 45 -4.85 -19.35 6.29
CA ASN A 45 -6.16 -18.81 6.63
C ASN A 45 -6.04 -17.94 7.88
N PHE A 46 -6.55 -16.71 7.81
CA PHE A 46 -6.50 -15.74 8.90
C PHE A 46 -7.89 -15.46 9.48
N GLN A 47 -8.00 -15.51 10.80
CA GLN A 47 -9.23 -15.20 11.53
C GLN A 47 -8.98 -14.26 12.70
N ILE A 48 -9.94 -13.38 12.97
CA ILE A 48 -9.99 -12.55 14.17
C ILE A 48 -11.27 -12.88 14.93
N ASP A 49 -11.18 -13.26 16.19
CA ASP A 49 -12.30 -13.70 17.02
C ASP A 49 -13.15 -14.80 16.32
N GLY A 50 -12.46 -15.67 15.58
CA GLY A 50 -13.04 -16.75 14.78
C GLY A 50 -13.82 -16.29 13.53
N VAL A 51 -13.58 -15.06 13.06
CA VAL A 51 -14.13 -14.50 11.83
C VAL A 51 -13.08 -14.49 10.74
N SER A 52 -13.41 -14.99 9.55
CA SER A 52 -12.52 -14.92 8.40
C SER A 52 -12.25 -13.46 8.00
N VAL A 53 -10.97 -13.09 7.98
CA VAL A 53 -10.52 -11.79 7.44
C VAL A 53 -9.70 -11.95 6.18
N ASN A 54 -9.78 -13.10 5.53
CA ASN A 54 -9.07 -13.31 4.28
C ASN A 54 -9.67 -12.46 3.15
N SER A 55 -8.80 -12.01 2.26
CA SER A 55 -9.16 -11.43 0.97
C SER A 55 -10.00 -12.40 0.13
N LEU A 56 -10.92 -11.85 -0.65
CA LEU A 56 -11.65 -12.61 -1.67
C LEU A 56 -10.83 -12.78 -2.96
N GLY A 57 -9.99 -11.79 -3.29
CA GLY A 57 -9.15 -11.80 -4.50
C GLY A 57 -7.81 -12.52 -4.34
N PHE A 58 -7.22 -12.53 -3.15
CA PHE A 58 -5.87 -13.03 -2.88
C PHE A 58 -5.84 -14.06 -1.74
N GLY A 59 -5.66 -15.33 -2.07
CA GLY A 59 -5.47 -16.38 -1.07
C GLY A 59 -4.31 -16.07 -0.11
N GLY A 60 -4.51 -16.32 1.19
CA GLY A 60 -3.50 -16.11 2.24
C GLY A 60 -3.19 -14.65 2.56
N ALA A 61 -3.99 -13.71 2.06
CA ALA A 61 -3.92 -12.30 2.43
C ALA A 61 -5.05 -11.95 3.41
N ALA A 62 -4.77 -11.12 4.41
CA ALA A 62 -5.75 -10.63 5.38
C ALA A 62 -6.15 -9.18 5.08
N VAL A 63 -7.44 -8.92 4.94
CA VAL A 63 -8.02 -7.57 4.74
C VAL A 63 -7.78 -6.68 5.96
N VAL A 64 -7.79 -7.26 7.17
CA VAL A 64 -7.50 -6.56 8.42
C VAL A 64 -6.39 -7.29 9.16
N THR A 65 -5.36 -6.55 9.56
CA THR A 65 -4.33 -7.02 10.49
C THR A 65 -4.51 -6.29 11.83
N PRO A 66 -4.82 -6.98 12.94
CA PRO A 66 -4.96 -6.37 14.26
C PRO A 66 -3.72 -5.59 14.71
N ASN A 67 -3.95 -4.49 15.43
CA ASN A 67 -2.88 -3.77 16.12
C ASN A 67 -2.37 -4.58 17.33
N GLN A 68 -1.12 -4.32 17.73
CA GLN A 68 -0.46 -5.12 18.75
C GLN A 68 -1.22 -5.10 20.08
N GLU A 69 -1.82 -3.96 20.43
CA GLU A 69 -2.52 -3.74 21.70
C GLU A 69 -3.88 -4.47 21.76
N SER A 70 -4.54 -4.70 20.63
CA SER A 70 -5.82 -5.40 20.58
C SER A 70 -5.68 -6.92 20.64
N VAL A 71 -4.46 -7.47 20.54
CA VAL A 71 -4.24 -8.92 20.51
C VAL A 71 -4.03 -9.45 21.91
N LYS A 72 -4.88 -10.37 22.34
CA LYS A 72 -4.71 -11.14 23.57
C LYS A 72 -3.84 -12.37 23.36
N GLU A 73 -4.15 -13.10 22.30
CA GLU A 73 -3.52 -14.38 21.97
C GLU A 73 -3.54 -14.58 20.45
N ILE A 74 -2.50 -15.24 19.94
CA ILE A 74 -2.44 -15.74 18.58
C ILE A 74 -2.27 -17.25 18.66
N LYS A 75 -3.20 -17.99 18.08
CA LYS A 75 -3.14 -19.44 17.96
C LYS A 75 -2.84 -19.81 16.51
N VAL A 76 -1.75 -20.54 16.32
CA VAL A 76 -1.34 -21.04 14.99
C VAL A 76 -1.47 -22.55 14.99
N THR A 77 -2.34 -23.07 14.12
CA THR A 77 -2.56 -24.52 13.95
C THR A 77 -2.13 -24.90 12.54
N THR A 78 -1.17 -25.83 12.42
CA THR A 78 -0.61 -26.23 11.12
C THR A 78 -1.04 -27.63 10.70
N ASN A 79 -1.40 -28.52 11.63
CA ASN A 79 -1.90 -29.87 11.37
C ASN A 79 -3.04 -30.20 12.34
N ALA A 80 -3.91 -31.16 11.97
CA ALA A 80 -5.02 -31.65 12.82
C ALA A 80 -6.00 -30.56 13.32
N TYR A 81 -6.37 -29.61 12.45
CA TYR A 81 -7.45 -28.66 12.72
C TYR A 81 -8.82 -29.33 12.55
N ASP A 82 -9.79 -28.90 13.37
CA ASP A 82 -11.18 -29.36 13.33
C ASP A 82 -11.84 -29.04 11.97
N ALA A 83 -12.82 -29.84 11.53
CA ALA A 83 -13.46 -29.72 10.21
C ALA A 83 -14.15 -28.36 9.98
N GLN A 84 -14.41 -27.60 11.05
CA GLN A 84 -14.90 -26.22 11.00
C GLN A 84 -13.90 -25.24 10.35
N TYR A 85 -12.61 -25.58 10.33
CA TYR A 85 -11.55 -24.79 9.69
C TYR A 85 -11.37 -25.31 8.26
N GLY A 86 -12.18 -24.79 7.34
CA GLY A 86 -12.13 -25.12 5.91
C GLY A 86 -11.30 -24.15 5.07
N ARG A 87 -11.45 -24.28 3.74
CA ARG A 87 -10.94 -23.37 2.68
C ARG A 87 -9.45 -23.45 2.34
N ASN A 88 -8.53 -23.59 3.29
CA ASN A 88 -7.09 -23.60 2.98
C ASN A 88 -6.29 -24.70 3.73
N SER A 89 -5.25 -25.23 3.08
CA SER A 89 -4.44 -26.39 3.54
C SER A 89 -3.18 -26.03 4.35
N GLY A 90 -2.81 -24.75 4.43
CA GLY A 90 -1.65 -24.24 5.15
C GLY A 90 -1.93 -23.94 6.62
N ALA A 91 -1.34 -22.86 7.16
CA ALA A 91 -1.53 -22.49 8.55
C ALA A 91 -2.91 -21.87 8.79
N GLN A 92 -3.57 -22.29 9.87
CA GLN A 92 -4.75 -21.65 10.44
C GLN A 92 -4.29 -20.70 11.55
N VAL A 93 -4.36 -19.39 11.29
CA VAL A 93 -3.96 -18.33 12.24
C VAL A 93 -5.21 -17.68 12.82
N GLU A 94 -5.45 -17.90 14.10
CA GLU A 94 -6.58 -17.35 14.84
C GLU A 94 -6.09 -16.33 15.86
N VAL A 95 -6.56 -15.10 15.73
CA VAL A 95 -6.28 -14.01 16.66
C VAL A 95 -7.46 -13.82 17.59
N VAL A 96 -7.21 -13.79 18.89
CA VAL A 96 -8.21 -13.49 19.91
C VAL A 96 -7.99 -12.07 20.40
N SER A 97 -9.05 -11.25 20.38
CA SER A 97 -8.95 -9.86 20.82
C SER A 97 -8.91 -9.71 22.34
N GLN A 98 -8.21 -8.67 22.79
CA GLN A 98 -8.10 -8.26 24.19
C GLN A 98 -9.43 -7.73 24.70
N ASN A 99 -9.80 -8.12 25.92
CA ASN A 99 -11.09 -7.83 26.54
C ASN A 99 -10.96 -7.01 27.82
N GLY A 100 -12.03 -6.31 28.19
CA GLY A 100 -12.07 -5.55 29.45
C GLY A 100 -12.14 -6.46 30.68
N THR A 101 -11.76 -5.91 31.84
CA THR A 101 -11.79 -6.62 33.13
C THR A 101 -12.52 -5.79 34.19
N ASN A 102 -12.63 -6.29 35.43
CA ASN A 102 -13.16 -5.53 36.56
C ASN A 102 -12.25 -4.39 37.05
N LEU A 103 -11.05 -4.29 36.51
CA LEU A 103 -10.09 -3.24 36.81
C LEU A 103 -9.82 -2.43 35.56
N TYR A 104 -9.68 -1.12 35.73
CA TYR A 104 -9.21 -0.25 34.67
C TYR A 104 -7.72 -0.49 34.44
N HIS A 105 -7.37 -0.84 33.20
CA HIS A 105 -6.00 -0.99 32.76
C HIS A 105 -5.85 -0.37 31.38
N GLY A 106 -4.63 0.04 31.06
CA GLY A 106 -4.30 0.59 29.77
C GLY A 106 -2.80 0.64 29.58
N SER A 107 -2.42 0.96 28.36
CA SER A 107 -1.04 0.97 27.87
C SER A 107 -0.92 2.05 26.82
N LEU A 108 0.28 2.62 26.71
CA LEU A 108 0.66 3.53 25.64
C LEU A 108 2.05 3.11 25.16
N PHE A 109 2.27 3.22 23.86
CA PHE A 109 3.59 3.04 23.27
C PHE A 109 3.86 4.12 22.23
N PHE A 110 5.14 4.38 22.02
CA PHE A 110 5.65 5.27 20.99
C PHE A 110 6.93 4.66 20.42
N LYS A 111 6.97 4.50 19.10
CA LYS A 111 8.11 4.02 18.31
C LYS A 111 8.52 5.15 17.38
N TYR A 112 9.79 5.51 17.42
CA TYR A 112 10.35 6.64 16.68
C TYR A 112 11.63 6.22 15.98
N ASP A 113 11.69 6.50 14.69
CA ASP A 113 12.84 6.29 13.81
C ASP A 113 12.94 7.52 12.89
N GLU A 114 14.16 8.01 12.72
CA GLU A 114 14.48 9.21 11.97
C GLU A 114 15.89 9.02 11.39
N PRO A 115 16.22 9.57 10.21
CA PRO A 115 17.53 9.37 9.57
C PRO A 115 18.71 9.83 10.44
N GLY A 116 18.47 10.79 11.33
CA GLY A 116 19.45 11.24 12.32
C GLY A 116 19.87 10.19 13.35
N LEU A 117 19.00 9.21 13.64
CA LEU A 117 19.24 8.11 14.58
C LEU A 117 19.77 6.85 13.89
N ASN A 118 19.73 6.79 12.56
CA ASN A 118 20.07 5.62 11.78
C ASN A 118 21.59 5.54 11.51
N ALA A 119 22.15 4.34 11.65
CA ALA A 119 23.52 4.06 11.24
C ALA A 119 23.66 4.10 9.71
N TYR A 120 24.86 4.44 9.25
CA TYR A 120 25.20 4.34 7.84
C TYR A 120 25.20 2.87 7.37
N ASN A 121 24.77 2.65 6.13
CA ASN A 121 24.83 1.32 5.55
C ASN A 121 26.30 0.93 5.27
N LYS A 122 26.76 -0.15 5.92
CA LYS A 122 28.15 -0.64 5.85
C LYS A 122 28.58 -1.10 4.45
N TYR A 123 27.64 -1.37 3.54
CA TYR A 123 27.93 -1.92 2.21
C TYR A 123 28.05 -0.86 1.09
N GLY A 124 28.09 0.43 1.44
CA GLY A 124 28.14 1.54 0.48
C GLY A 124 26.86 1.68 -0.35
N GLY A 125 26.65 2.84 -0.96
CA GLY A 125 25.67 2.94 -2.05
C GLY A 125 26.15 2.13 -3.27
N PRO A 126 25.26 1.75 -4.21
CA PRO A 126 25.67 1.06 -5.43
C PRO A 126 26.84 1.80 -6.11
N ASN A 127 27.82 1.03 -6.61
CA ASN A 127 29.00 1.52 -7.36
C ASN A 127 30.00 2.39 -6.56
N GLY A 128 30.17 2.15 -5.25
CA GLY A 128 31.16 2.89 -4.45
C GLY A 128 30.72 4.32 -4.12
N ALA A 129 29.42 4.58 -4.20
CA ALA A 129 28.82 5.82 -3.74
C ALA A 129 29.01 5.99 -2.22
N ALA A 130 29.03 7.25 -1.78
CA ALA A 130 29.14 7.61 -0.37
C ALA A 130 28.11 6.86 0.50
N ASP A 131 28.48 6.63 1.76
CA ASP A 131 27.61 5.99 2.73
C ASP A 131 26.24 6.69 2.79
N GLN A 132 25.18 5.97 2.41
CA GLN A 132 23.82 6.48 2.48
C GLN A 132 23.16 6.03 3.79
N ARG A 133 22.39 6.95 4.38
CA ARG A 133 21.48 6.65 5.49
C ARG A 133 20.11 6.27 4.92
N VAL A 134 19.33 5.55 5.72
CA VAL A 134 17.92 5.33 5.40
C VAL A 134 17.16 6.62 5.70
N GLU A 135 16.72 7.30 4.64
CA GLU A 135 15.89 8.50 4.72
C GLU A 135 14.42 8.14 4.99
N SER A 136 14.15 7.46 6.10
CA SER A 136 12.81 7.12 6.59
C SER A 136 12.58 7.79 7.94
N ALA A 137 11.47 8.51 8.05
CA ALA A 137 10.96 9.10 9.28
C ALA A 137 9.68 8.36 9.67
N PHE A 138 9.82 7.41 10.60
CA PHE A 138 8.75 6.51 11.02
C PHE A 138 8.33 6.84 12.46
N ARG A 139 7.04 7.12 12.63
CA ARG A 139 6.43 7.50 13.89
C ARG A 139 5.19 6.64 14.10
N ASN A 140 5.31 5.59 14.90
CA ASN A 140 4.20 4.71 15.24
C ASN A 140 3.86 4.86 16.72
N PHE A 141 2.60 5.09 17.01
CA PHE A 141 2.14 5.32 18.37
C PHE A 141 0.78 4.69 18.55
N GLY A 142 0.50 4.30 19.78
CA GLY A 142 -0.76 3.66 20.07
C GLY A 142 -0.92 3.37 21.53
N GLY A 143 -2.03 2.73 21.83
CA GLY A 143 -2.33 2.31 23.17
C GLY A 143 -3.71 1.72 23.29
N SER A 144 -4.01 1.31 24.50
CA SER A 144 -5.28 0.71 24.85
C SER A 144 -5.78 1.15 26.21
N VAL A 145 -7.08 1.00 26.40
CA VAL A 145 -7.73 1.12 27.69
C VAL A 145 -8.89 0.14 27.74
N GLY A 146 -9.03 -0.55 28.87
CA GLY A 146 -10.15 -1.44 29.12
C GLY A 146 -10.52 -1.46 30.59
N GLY A 147 -11.75 -1.88 30.87
CA GLY A 147 -12.28 -1.91 32.23
C GLY A 147 -13.78 -2.19 32.26
N PRO A 148 -14.39 -2.08 33.45
CA PRO A 148 -15.83 -2.30 33.58
C PRO A 148 -16.60 -1.02 33.24
N VAL A 149 -17.70 -1.16 32.51
CA VAL A 149 -18.80 -0.18 32.52
C VAL A 149 -19.72 -0.47 33.71
N VAL A 150 -20.03 -1.75 33.91
CA VAL A 150 -20.74 -2.28 35.08
C VAL A 150 -19.93 -3.47 35.58
N LYS A 151 -19.41 -3.38 36.81
CA LYS A 151 -18.60 -4.45 37.41
C LYS A 151 -19.35 -5.79 37.34
N ASP A 152 -18.59 -6.84 37.03
CA ASP A 152 -19.04 -8.23 36.88
C ASP A 152 -20.07 -8.49 35.77
N LYS A 153 -20.39 -7.49 34.94
CA LYS A 153 -21.48 -7.61 33.95
C LYS A 153 -21.15 -7.05 32.57
N LEU A 154 -20.60 -5.84 32.49
CA LEU A 154 -20.38 -5.14 31.23
C LEU A 154 -18.98 -4.55 31.22
N PHE A 155 -18.19 -4.97 30.23
CA PHE A 155 -16.80 -4.59 30.07
C PHE A 155 -16.58 -3.95 28.71
N PHE A 156 -15.66 -3.01 28.65
CA PHE A 156 -15.20 -2.42 27.39
C PHE A 156 -13.70 -2.56 27.25
N PHE A 157 -13.24 -2.55 26.01
CA PHE A 157 -11.85 -2.43 25.64
C PHE A 157 -11.77 -1.59 24.37
N LEU A 158 -10.82 -0.66 24.33
CA LEU A 158 -10.53 0.21 23.19
C LEU A 158 -9.03 0.18 22.93
N SER A 159 -8.63 0.12 21.66
CA SER A 159 -7.25 0.39 21.27
C SER A 159 -7.18 1.25 20.01
N TYR A 160 -6.08 1.95 19.88
CA TYR A 160 -5.77 2.77 18.72
C TYR A 160 -4.29 2.62 18.37
N GLU A 161 -3.99 2.50 17.08
CA GLU A 161 -2.62 2.57 16.57
C GLU A 161 -2.61 3.53 15.37
N GLY A 162 -1.65 4.45 15.36
CA GLY A 162 -1.43 5.46 14.35
C GLY A 162 0.00 5.39 13.84
N LEU A 163 0.17 5.47 12.53
CA LEU A 163 1.46 5.53 11.87
C LEU A 163 1.54 6.77 11.00
N HIS A 164 2.65 7.49 11.13
CA HIS A 164 3.12 8.42 10.11
C HIS A 164 4.51 7.96 9.68
N ASN A 165 4.62 7.49 8.45
CA ASN A 165 5.89 7.12 7.84
C ASN A 165 6.09 7.95 6.59
N SER A 166 7.16 8.74 6.56
CA SER A 166 7.58 9.43 5.35
C SER A 166 8.99 8.96 4.99
N SER A 167 9.21 8.73 3.71
CA SER A 167 10.55 8.41 3.20
C SER A 167 10.75 9.11 1.88
N GLN A 168 11.95 9.64 1.67
CA GLN A 168 12.33 10.22 0.38
C GLN A 168 13.44 9.36 -0.20
N ALA A 169 13.06 8.44 -1.09
CA ALA A 169 14.06 7.74 -1.87
C ALA A 169 14.64 8.69 -2.93
N LEU A 170 15.88 8.47 -3.31
CA LEU A 170 16.52 9.19 -4.41
C LEU A 170 16.67 8.24 -5.59
N SER A 171 16.47 8.75 -6.80
CA SER A 171 16.77 7.97 -8.01
C SER A 171 18.28 7.77 -8.17
N GLY A 172 18.67 6.79 -8.99
CA GLY A 172 20.00 6.83 -9.60
C GLY A 172 20.15 8.05 -10.52
N PRO A 173 21.38 8.40 -10.94
CA PRO A 173 21.59 9.41 -11.98
C PRO A 173 20.76 9.10 -13.22
N THR A 174 19.94 10.05 -13.64
CA THR A 174 19.11 9.96 -14.84
C THR A 174 19.13 11.28 -15.59
N TYR A 175 18.93 11.24 -16.91
CA TYR A 175 18.79 12.45 -17.69
C TYR A 175 17.33 12.84 -17.81
N VAL A 176 17.02 14.11 -17.58
CA VAL A 176 15.71 14.72 -17.80
C VAL A 176 15.87 15.96 -18.68
N GLU A 177 14.79 16.44 -19.27
CA GLU A 177 14.79 17.68 -20.03
C GLU A 177 14.99 18.91 -19.14
N THR A 178 15.72 19.90 -19.64
CA THR A 178 15.91 21.17 -18.92
C THR A 178 14.67 22.08 -19.01
N ALA A 179 14.59 23.07 -18.13
CA ALA A 179 13.58 24.11 -18.23
C ALA A 179 13.70 24.93 -19.53
N GLN A 180 14.92 25.18 -20.01
CA GLN A 180 15.20 25.93 -21.23
C GLN A 180 14.64 25.22 -22.45
N TYR A 181 14.88 23.92 -22.54
CA TYR A 181 14.35 23.08 -23.60
C TYR A 181 12.82 23.06 -23.63
N ARG A 182 12.19 22.90 -22.46
CA ARG A 182 10.72 22.94 -22.36
C ARG A 182 10.16 24.25 -22.88
N GLN A 183 10.78 25.38 -22.54
CA GLN A 183 10.37 26.69 -23.06
C GLN A 183 10.61 26.83 -24.56
N ALA A 184 11.72 26.30 -25.09
CA ALA A 184 11.99 26.30 -26.53
C ALA A 184 10.92 25.51 -27.31
N VAL A 185 10.53 24.33 -26.83
CA VAL A 185 9.44 23.53 -27.41
C VAL A 185 8.10 24.25 -27.34
N ILE A 186 7.77 24.85 -26.18
CA ILE A 186 6.53 25.60 -26.00
C ILE A 186 6.45 26.79 -26.97
N ALA A 187 7.55 27.53 -27.14
CA ALA A 187 7.60 28.68 -28.03
C ALA A 187 7.53 28.26 -29.51
N ALA A 188 8.27 27.23 -29.90
CA ALA A 188 8.35 26.79 -31.29
C ALA A 188 7.09 26.03 -31.75
N ARG A 189 6.41 25.31 -30.85
CA ARG A 189 5.33 24.37 -31.17
C ARG A 189 4.12 24.55 -30.26
N ALA A 190 3.69 25.80 -30.03
CA ALA A 190 2.65 26.16 -29.05
C ALA A 190 1.32 25.37 -29.17
N ASN A 191 0.94 24.94 -30.38
CA ASN A 191 -0.29 24.17 -30.61
C ASN A 191 -0.08 22.64 -30.56
N GLY A 192 1.18 22.19 -30.57
CA GLY A 192 1.56 20.79 -30.60
C GLY A 192 1.34 20.07 -29.27
N ASN A 193 1.19 18.75 -29.32
CA ASN A 193 0.91 17.94 -28.14
C ASN A 193 2.04 18.01 -27.09
N THR A 194 3.30 18.02 -27.50
CA THR A 194 4.46 18.13 -26.59
C THR A 194 4.45 19.44 -25.79
N ALA A 195 4.11 20.56 -26.42
CA ALA A 195 3.99 21.84 -25.73
C ALA A 195 2.87 21.82 -24.68
N LYS A 196 1.72 21.20 -25.00
CA LYS A 196 0.61 21.02 -24.06
C LYS A 196 1.01 20.15 -22.87
N ILE A 197 1.79 19.10 -23.10
CA ILE A 197 2.35 18.25 -22.03
C ILE A 197 3.21 19.10 -21.10
N PHE A 198 4.20 19.83 -21.62
CA PHE A 198 5.08 20.66 -20.78
C PHE A 198 4.38 21.82 -20.06
N GLN A 199 3.21 22.26 -20.55
CA GLN A 199 2.38 23.26 -19.87
C GLN A 199 1.45 22.65 -18.80
N THR A 200 1.33 21.32 -18.74
CA THR A 200 0.47 20.65 -17.77
C THR A 200 1.13 20.66 -16.39
N ALA A 201 0.38 21.09 -15.37
CA ALA A 201 0.87 21.16 -14.00
C ALA A 201 1.34 19.79 -13.50
N GLY A 202 2.45 19.76 -12.75
CA GLY A 202 3.02 18.53 -12.21
C GLY A 202 3.82 17.69 -13.20
N THR A 203 4.02 18.18 -14.44
CA THR A 203 4.93 17.53 -15.40
C THR A 203 6.39 17.90 -15.17
N GLU A 204 6.76 18.75 -14.22
CA GLU A 204 8.17 19.04 -13.92
C GLU A 204 8.76 17.95 -13.01
N PRO A 205 10.00 17.48 -13.27
CA PRO A 205 10.61 16.44 -12.45
C PRO A 205 11.09 17.02 -11.11
N ARG A 206 11.07 16.21 -10.05
CA ARG A 206 11.54 16.60 -8.71
C ARG A 206 13.06 16.55 -8.60
N VAL A 207 13.74 17.48 -9.24
CA VAL A 207 15.21 17.56 -9.23
C VAL A 207 15.72 17.95 -7.83
N VAL A 208 16.55 17.09 -7.24
CA VAL A 208 17.23 17.34 -5.95
C VAL A 208 18.63 17.88 -6.18
N GLN A 209 19.34 17.30 -7.16
CA GLN A 209 20.71 17.64 -7.47
C GLN A 209 20.95 17.52 -8.96
N VAL A 210 21.58 18.55 -9.54
CA VAL A 210 22.15 18.51 -10.89
C VAL A 210 23.59 18.00 -10.80
N LEU A 211 23.91 17.00 -11.61
CA LEU A 211 25.21 16.34 -11.69
C LEU A 211 25.95 16.81 -12.94
N THR A 212 27.27 16.65 -12.96
CA THR A 212 28.08 16.97 -14.13
C THR A 212 27.76 16.00 -15.28
N PRO A 213 27.21 16.48 -16.40
CA PRO A 213 26.87 15.60 -17.52
C PRO A 213 28.11 15.28 -18.37
N SER A 214 28.00 14.28 -19.25
CA SER A 214 29.04 13.98 -20.24
C SER A 214 28.42 13.50 -21.56
N CYS A 215 29.08 13.81 -22.67
CA CYS A 215 28.68 13.30 -23.99
C CYS A 215 29.07 11.83 -24.23
N THR A 216 29.52 11.10 -23.20
CA THR A 216 29.83 9.67 -23.32
C THR A 216 28.58 8.89 -23.66
N GLY A 217 28.60 8.18 -24.79
CA GLY A 217 27.45 7.45 -25.34
C GLY A 217 26.72 8.17 -26.47
N PHE A 218 27.04 9.44 -26.73
CA PHE A 218 26.57 10.19 -27.89
C PHE A 218 27.64 10.21 -28.98
N ALA A 219 27.22 10.30 -30.26
CA ALA A 219 28.17 10.59 -31.33
C ALA A 219 28.77 11.98 -31.13
N ALA A 220 30.08 12.14 -31.35
CA ALA A 220 30.79 13.38 -31.04
C ALA A 220 30.26 14.63 -31.77
N ALA A 221 29.61 14.46 -32.92
CA ALA A 221 28.97 15.55 -33.66
C ALA A 221 27.57 15.92 -33.13
N ASN A 222 27.00 15.11 -32.23
CA ASN A 222 25.60 15.17 -31.82
C ASN A 222 25.42 15.56 -30.35
N CYS A 223 26.48 16.02 -29.69
CA CYS A 223 26.42 16.40 -28.28
C CYS A 223 27.50 17.42 -27.93
N GLN A 224 27.11 18.45 -27.20
CA GLN A 224 28.00 19.43 -26.60
C GLN A 224 27.64 19.65 -25.13
N VAL A 225 28.63 19.57 -24.25
CA VAL A 225 28.43 19.96 -22.85
C VAL A 225 28.37 21.49 -22.79
N VAL A 226 27.27 22.04 -22.30
CA VAL A 226 27.05 23.49 -22.13
C VAL A 226 26.72 23.80 -20.67
N ASN A 227 26.61 25.08 -20.33
CA ASN A 227 26.25 25.46 -18.98
C ASN A 227 24.81 25.00 -18.66
N GLY A 228 24.67 24.15 -17.64
CA GLY A 228 23.37 23.62 -17.21
C GLY A 228 22.94 22.31 -17.88
N GLY A 229 23.74 21.70 -18.77
CA GLY A 229 23.36 20.42 -19.39
C GLY A 229 24.12 20.00 -20.63
N LEU A 230 23.53 19.08 -21.39
CA LEU A 230 23.93 18.69 -22.73
C LEU A 230 23.05 19.41 -23.75
N ASP A 231 23.67 20.06 -24.71
CA ASP A 231 23.07 20.47 -25.99
C ASP A 231 23.19 19.29 -26.96
N LEU A 232 22.05 18.83 -27.45
CA LEU A 232 21.85 17.67 -28.31
C LEU A 232 21.18 18.09 -29.64
N GLY A 233 21.03 19.40 -29.88
CA GLY A 233 20.50 19.97 -31.11
C GLY A 233 19.36 20.95 -30.87
N SER A 234 18.80 21.47 -31.96
CA SER A 234 17.74 22.49 -31.89
C SER A 234 16.56 22.15 -32.77
N ILE A 235 15.40 22.73 -32.43
CA ILE A 235 14.14 22.47 -33.12
C ILE A 235 14.20 23.08 -34.53
N THR A 236 13.98 22.26 -35.56
CA THR A 236 13.95 22.68 -36.96
C THR A 236 12.69 22.19 -37.68
N GLY A 237 12.44 22.73 -38.88
CA GLY A 237 11.29 22.40 -39.71
C GLY A 237 9.95 22.96 -39.19
N ALA A 238 8.92 22.90 -40.04
CA ALA A 238 7.56 23.28 -39.66
C ALA A 238 6.84 22.16 -38.87
N GLU A 239 5.73 22.50 -38.21
CA GLU A 239 4.84 21.50 -37.60
C GLU A 239 4.29 20.54 -38.68
N GLY A 240 4.42 19.22 -38.44
CA GLY A 240 4.04 18.18 -39.40
C GLY A 240 5.11 17.82 -40.45
N GLN A 241 6.24 18.51 -40.48
CA GLN A 241 7.37 18.15 -41.34
C GLN A 241 8.23 17.06 -40.67
N TYR A 242 8.48 15.95 -41.38
CA TYR A 242 9.41 14.92 -40.94
C TYR A 242 10.86 15.41 -41.07
N VAL A 243 11.61 15.33 -39.98
CA VAL A 243 13.07 15.57 -39.94
C VAL A 243 13.75 14.21 -39.95
N ASP A 244 14.72 14.02 -40.83
CA ASP A 244 15.38 12.72 -41.00
C ASP A 244 16.40 12.46 -39.88
N PHE A 245 16.00 11.68 -38.88
CA PHE A 245 16.85 11.34 -37.73
C PHE A 245 18.15 10.60 -38.07
N VAL A 246 18.26 9.99 -39.26
CA VAL A 246 19.47 9.27 -39.67
C VAL A 246 20.56 10.22 -40.16
N ASN A 247 20.17 11.27 -40.89
CA ASN A 247 21.10 12.21 -41.52
C ASN A 247 21.14 13.57 -40.81
N ASP A 248 20.13 13.89 -39.99
CA ASP A 248 19.96 15.15 -39.27
C ASP A 248 19.70 14.89 -37.78
N SER A 249 20.67 14.24 -37.14
CA SER A 249 20.57 13.76 -35.77
C SER A 249 20.49 14.87 -34.71
N VAL A 250 20.71 16.14 -35.09
CA VAL A 250 20.69 17.33 -34.22
C VAL A 250 19.71 18.41 -34.71
N GLY A 251 18.90 18.11 -35.73
CA GLY A 251 17.93 19.05 -36.31
C GLY A 251 18.56 20.37 -36.78
N GLY A 252 18.23 21.47 -36.09
CA GLY A 252 18.77 22.81 -36.41
C GLY A 252 20.26 22.97 -36.10
N GLY A 253 20.89 21.94 -35.51
CA GLY A 253 22.27 21.98 -35.03
C GLY A 253 22.35 22.35 -33.55
N LEU A 254 23.56 22.23 -32.99
CA LEU A 254 23.89 22.63 -31.62
C LEU A 254 23.81 24.16 -31.51
N ASP A 255 22.96 24.67 -30.62
CA ASP A 255 22.64 26.11 -30.48
C ASP A 255 23.12 26.73 -29.16
N GLY A 256 23.75 25.94 -28.30
CA GLY A 256 24.25 26.32 -27.00
C GLY A 256 23.20 26.30 -25.88
N VAL A 257 21.97 25.90 -26.18
CA VAL A 257 20.89 25.74 -25.19
C VAL A 257 20.95 24.30 -24.64
N PRO A 258 20.96 24.09 -23.31
CA PRO A 258 20.97 22.73 -22.78
C PRO A 258 19.60 22.09 -23.00
N ASP A 259 19.58 20.91 -23.61
CA ASP A 259 18.38 20.10 -23.83
C ASP A 259 18.11 19.14 -22.68
N ALA A 260 19.17 18.51 -22.18
CA ALA A 260 19.14 17.50 -21.13
C ALA A 260 20.04 17.88 -19.95
N GLU A 261 19.59 17.61 -18.73
CA GLU A 261 20.42 17.68 -17.53
C GLU A 261 20.51 16.31 -16.86
N LEU A 262 21.71 15.97 -16.37
CA LEU A 262 21.91 14.76 -15.57
C LEU A 262 21.58 15.09 -14.11
N VAL A 263 20.61 14.38 -13.53
CA VAL A 263 20.06 14.72 -12.22
C VAL A 263 19.86 13.50 -11.31
N THR A 264 19.70 13.79 -10.03
CA THR A 264 19.11 12.90 -9.04
C THR A 264 17.73 13.43 -8.66
N LEU A 265 16.72 12.56 -8.67
CA LEU A 265 15.32 12.90 -8.44
C LEU A 265 14.85 12.45 -7.05
N ALA A 266 13.93 13.21 -6.45
CA ALA A 266 13.24 12.83 -5.21
C ALA A 266 11.99 11.99 -5.52
N LEU A 267 11.91 10.82 -4.88
CA LEU A 267 10.78 9.90 -4.92
C LEU A 267 10.09 9.89 -3.55
N PRO A 268 9.14 10.81 -3.32
CA PRO A 268 8.39 10.84 -2.07
C PRO A 268 7.54 9.57 -1.93
N ASN A 269 7.54 9.02 -0.73
CA ASN A 269 6.64 7.97 -0.30
C ASN A 269 6.15 8.30 1.11
N GLU A 270 4.85 8.49 1.26
CA GLU A 270 4.20 8.82 2.53
C GLU A 270 3.11 7.81 2.85
N GLN A 271 3.03 7.38 4.11
CA GLN A 271 2.00 6.50 4.63
C GLN A 271 1.49 7.04 5.96
N VAL A 272 0.20 7.32 6.01
CA VAL A 272 -0.53 7.70 7.21
C VAL A 272 -1.59 6.65 7.51
N GLY A 273 -1.35 5.84 8.53
CA GLY A 273 -2.22 4.74 8.93
C GLY A 273 -2.93 5.03 10.25
N ASN A 274 -4.18 4.62 10.36
CA ASN A 274 -4.96 4.69 11.60
C ASN A 274 -5.81 3.44 11.74
N GLN A 275 -5.75 2.78 12.90
CA GLN A 275 -6.60 1.66 13.22
C GLN A 275 -7.27 1.88 14.57
N TYR A 276 -8.58 1.71 14.59
CA TYR A 276 -9.42 1.83 15.77
C TYR A 276 -10.04 0.48 16.07
N ASN A 277 -9.84 0.01 17.28
CA ASN A 277 -10.42 -1.24 17.74
C ASN A 277 -11.29 -1.00 18.97
N ALA A 278 -12.44 -1.63 18.99
CA ALA A 278 -13.34 -1.60 20.13
C ALA A 278 -13.87 -2.99 20.39
N ARG A 279 -14.02 -3.32 21.67
CA ARG A 279 -14.64 -4.55 22.15
C ARG A 279 -15.55 -4.24 23.33
N VAL A 280 -16.72 -4.89 23.33
CA VAL A 280 -17.66 -4.84 24.46
C VAL A 280 -18.06 -6.27 24.79
N ASP A 281 -17.95 -6.64 26.05
CA ASP A 281 -18.36 -7.94 26.57
C ASP A 281 -19.45 -7.74 27.61
N PHE A 282 -20.57 -8.44 27.47
CA PHE A 282 -21.70 -8.40 28.39
C PHE A 282 -22.07 -9.79 28.87
N GLN A 283 -22.22 -9.97 30.17
CA GLN A 283 -22.61 -11.22 30.80
C GLN A 283 -23.90 -11.04 31.60
N ARG A 284 -24.85 -11.96 31.38
CA ARG A 284 -26.12 -11.99 32.11
C ARG A 284 -26.57 -13.43 32.34
N GLY A 285 -26.25 -13.96 33.52
CA GLY A 285 -26.65 -15.31 33.91
C GLY A 285 -25.99 -16.35 33.02
N VAL A 286 -26.79 -17.05 32.20
CA VAL A 286 -26.32 -18.08 31.27
C VAL A 286 -26.01 -17.57 29.87
N ASP A 287 -26.30 -16.29 29.61
CA ASP A 287 -26.04 -15.63 28.33
C ASP A 287 -24.79 -14.74 28.42
N SER A 288 -23.92 -14.81 27.42
CA SER A 288 -22.84 -13.85 27.22
C SER A 288 -22.87 -13.31 25.80
N PHE A 289 -22.67 -12.01 25.65
CA PHE A 289 -22.62 -11.30 24.38
C PHE A 289 -21.26 -10.64 24.23
N PHE A 290 -20.76 -10.63 23.02
CA PHE A 290 -19.51 -9.96 22.68
C PHE A 290 -19.67 -9.25 21.33
N PHE A 291 -19.13 -8.04 21.26
CA PHE A 291 -18.95 -7.29 20.02
C PHE A 291 -17.49 -6.89 19.89
N SER A 292 -16.88 -7.11 18.73
CA SER A 292 -15.62 -6.45 18.34
C SER A 292 -15.72 -5.73 17.01
N SER A 293 -14.91 -4.68 16.89
CA SER A 293 -14.74 -3.91 15.68
C SER A 293 -13.28 -3.60 15.42
N TYR A 294 -12.89 -3.69 14.16
CA TYR A 294 -11.64 -3.17 13.62
C TYR A 294 -11.98 -2.21 12.48
N ILE A 295 -11.49 -0.98 12.55
CA ILE A 295 -11.62 0.01 11.48
C ILE A 295 -10.22 0.50 11.15
N THR A 296 -9.74 0.15 9.96
CA THR A 296 -8.41 0.48 9.48
C THR A 296 -8.53 1.45 8.31
N LYS A 297 -7.83 2.58 8.40
CA LYS A 297 -7.70 3.57 7.33
C LYS A 297 -6.22 3.71 7.01
N LEU A 298 -5.91 3.74 5.73
CA LEU A 298 -4.59 4.09 5.23
C LEU A 298 -4.76 5.27 4.28
N ASN A 299 -3.79 6.19 4.30
CA ASN A 299 -3.58 7.16 3.25
C ASN A 299 -2.13 7.00 2.81
N SER A 300 -1.91 6.52 1.60
CA SER A 300 -0.58 6.32 1.05
C SER A 300 -0.42 7.09 -0.25
N VAL A 301 0.78 7.64 -0.44
CA VAL A 301 1.21 8.33 -1.64
C VAL A 301 2.53 7.73 -2.08
N GLY A 302 2.59 7.29 -3.34
CA GLY A 302 3.82 6.83 -3.96
C GLY A 302 4.10 7.62 -5.23
N ALA A 303 5.31 8.16 -5.35
CA ALA A 303 5.79 8.70 -6.62
C ALA A 303 6.07 7.57 -7.60
N ASP A 304 5.61 7.73 -8.84
CA ASP A 304 5.93 6.81 -9.91
C ASP A 304 7.34 7.09 -10.49
N THR A 305 8.14 6.03 -10.57
CA THR A 305 9.48 6.06 -11.18
C THR A 305 9.47 5.95 -12.69
N ALA A 306 8.39 5.46 -13.31
CA ALA A 306 8.29 5.34 -14.76
C ALA A 306 8.09 6.71 -15.45
N VAL A 307 7.69 7.74 -14.70
CA VAL A 307 7.51 9.12 -15.15
C VAL A 307 8.59 10.09 -14.67
N ASP A 308 9.79 9.62 -14.34
CA ASP A 308 10.89 10.49 -13.85
C ASP A 308 10.49 11.33 -12.62
N ALA A 309 9.82 10.71 -11.64
CA ALA A 309 9.44 11.33 -10.36
C ALA A 309 8.55 12.59 -10.45
N ARG A 310 7.84 12.77 -11.55
CA ARG A 310 6.95 13.92 -11.79
C ARG A 310 5.69 13.83 -10.93
N PRO A 311 5.26 14.92 -10.26
CA PRO A 311 4.06 14.92 -9.42
C PRO A 311 2.76 14.49 -10.12
N ILE A 312 2.65 14.67 -11.44
CA ILE A 312 1.47 14.28 -12.20
C ILE A 312 1.21 12.76 -12.18
N GLY A 313 2.26 11.95 -11.97
CA GLY A 313 2.14 10.49 -11.86
C GLY A 313 2.08 9.98 -10.41
N ASP A 314 1.99 10.86 -9.41
CA ASP A 314 1.79 10.42 -8.04
C ASP A 314 0.45 9.70 -7.91
N THR A 315 0.46 8.53 -7.28
CA THR A 315 -0.75 7.78 -7.00
C THR A 315 -1.05 7.76 -5.52
N HIS A 316 -2.31 8.07 -5.22
CA HIS A 316 -2.90 7.99 -3.90
C HIS A 316 -3.70 6.70 -3.78
N PHE A 317 -3.47 5.98 -2.68
CA PHE A 317 -4.26 4.81 -2.31
C PHE A 317 -4.74 4.99 -0.87
N LYS A 318 -6.06 5.14 -0.70
CA LYS A 318 -6.68 5.43 0.60
C LYS A 318 -7.76 4.41 1.01
N PRO A 319 -7.40 3.13 1.18
CA PRO A 319 -8.37 2.10 1.48
C PRO A 319 -8.95 2.27 2.89
N GLN A 320 -10.18 1.77 3.05
CA GLN A 320 -10.82 1.56 4.33
C GLN A 320 -11.18 0.08 4.48
N ASN A 321 -10.62 -0.55 5.52
CA ASN A 321 -10.90 -1.93 5.88
C ASN A 321 -11.67 -1.98 7.20
N THR A 322 -12.73 -2.78 7.27
CA THR A 322 -13.50 -2.98 8.50
C THR A 322 -13.74 -4.45 8.75
N ALA A 323 -13.65 -4.87 10.01
CA ALA A 323 -14.12 -6.18 10.45
C ALA A 323 -15.00 -5.98 11.71
N PHE A 324 -16.22 -6.49 11.69
CA PHE A 324 -17.14 -6.46 12.82
C PHE A 324 -17.61 -7.87 13.16
N THR A 325 -17.62 -8.17 14.44
CA THR A 325 -18.02 -9.47 14.99
C THR A 325 -19.04 -9.24 16.08
N VAL A 326 -20.16 -9.95 16.02
CA VAL A 326 -21.13 -10.06 17.11
C VAL A 326 -21.28 -11.53 17.45
N GLU A 327 -21.15 -11.87 18.72
CA GLU A 327 -21.33 -13.22 19.22
C GLU A 327 -22.31 -13.24 20.41
N TRP A 328 -23.15 -14.26 20.43
CA TRP A 328 -23.99 -14.63 21.55
C TRP A 328 -23.76 -16.09 21.92
N ASN A 329 -23.31 -16.32 23.15
CA ASN A 329 -23.23 -17.65 23.73
C ASN A 329 -24.31 -17.83 24.78
N ARG A 330 -24.94 -19.01 24.79
CA ARG A 330 -25.91 -19.41 25.81
C ARG A 330 -25.63 -20.81 26.33
N ILE A 331 -25.48 -20.90 27.63
CA ILE A 331 -25.43 -22.19 28.34
C ILE A 331 -26.87 -22.71 28.46
N LEU A 332 -27.23 -23.72 27.66
CA LEU A 332 -28.55 -24.35 27.69
C LEU A 332 -28.66 -25.41 28.80
N SER A 333 -27.54 -26.07 29.11
CA SER A 333 -27.39 -26.99 30.25
C SER A 333 -25.91 -27.09 30.63
N PRO A 334 -25.53 -27.70 31.77
CA PRO A 334 -24.12 -27.88 32.14
C PRO A 334 -23.25 -28.59 31.11
N THR A 335 -23.86 -29.26 30.12
CA THR A 335 -23.17 -29.99 29.05
C THR A 335 -23.58 -29.52 27.65
N LEU A 336 -24.36 -28.45 27.50
CA LEU A 336 -24.86 -27.96 26.21
C LEU A 336 -24.67 -26.44 26.09
N LEU A 337 -23.87 -26.02 25.12
CA LEU A 337 -23.61 -24.62 24.78
C LEU A 337 -24.12 -24.36 23.36
N ASN A 338 -24.91 -23.29 23.18
CA ASN A 338 -25.17 -22.73 21.86
C ASN A 338 -24.34 -21.46 21.65
N GLN A 339 -23.78 -21.28 20.46
CA GLN A 339 -23.04 -20.10 20.04
C GLN A 339 -23.56 -19.64 18.68
N ALA A 340 -24.16 -18.46 18.66
CA ALA A 340 -24.54 -17.77 17.43
C ALA A 340 -23.58 -16.60 17.18
N ARG A 341 -23.12 -16.44 15.94
CA ARG A 341 -22.18 -15.42 15.52
C ARG A 341 -22.61 -14.77 14.22
N LEU A 342 -22.44 -13.45 14.13
CA LEU A 342 -22.60 -12.67 12.91
C LEU A 342 -21.33 -11.86 12.67
N ASN A 343 -20.85 -11.92 11.44
CA ASN A 343 -19.58 -11.36 11.03
C ASN A 343 -19.76 -10.52 9.79
N THR A 344 -19.00 -9.44 9.69
CA THR A 344 -18.80 -8.74 8.43
C THR A 344 -17.38 -8.24 8.28
N THR A 345 -16.79 -8.50 7.12
CA THR A 345 -15.48 -7.96 6.73
C THR A 345 -15.68 -7.18 5.43
N ARG A 346 -15.11 -5.99 5.36
CA ARG A 346 -15.15 -5.15 4.16
C ARG A 346 -13.80 -4.53 3.88
N PHE A 347 -13.38 -4.58 2.64
CA PHE A 347 -12.36 -3.72 2.05
C PHE A 347 -13.06 -2.80 1.05
N SER A 348 -12.76 -1.50 1.07
CA SER A 348 -13.17 -0.60 -0.01
C SER A 348 -12.15 0.50 -0.29
N GLU A 349 -12.08 0.92 -1.55
CA GLU A 349 -11.23 2.00 -2.05
C GLU A 349 -11.95 2.72 -3.20
N ASN A 350 -11.73 4.03 -3.33
CA ASN A 350 -12.28 4.82 -4.43
C ASN A 350 -11.16 5.64 -5.08
N GLY A 351 -10.44 5.00 -5.99
CA GLY A 351 -9.32 5.62 -6.70
C GLY A 351 -9.72 6.85 -7.50
N VAL A 352 -10.98 6.96 -7.92
CA VAL A 352 -11.51 8.11 -8.69
C VAL A 352 -11.48 9.38 -7.86
N ILE A 353 -11.93 9.30 -6.61
CA ILE A 353 -11.95 10.44 -5.68
C ILE A 353 -10.54 10.70 -5.14
N ASP A 354 -9.80 9.63 -4.82
CA ASP A 354 -8.49 9.75 -4.18
C ASP A 354 -7.43 10.36 -5.09
N ASN A 355 -7.59 10.20 -6.41
CA ASN A 355 -6.68 10.68 -7.44
C ASN A 355 -7.35 11.70 -8.37
N ALA A 356 -8.22 12.58 -7.84
CA ALA A 356 -8.92 13.59 -8.65
C ALA A 356 -7.98 14.57 -9.40
N GLY A 357 -6.70 14.64 -9.02
CA GLY A 357 -5.67 15.40 -9.74
C GLY A 357 -5.20 14.74 -11.05
N ALA A 358 -5.45 13.44 -11.22
CA ALA A 358 -5.14 12.71 -12.45
C ALA A 358 -6.32 12.78 -13.43
N ASN A 359 -6.04 13.11 -14.69
CA ASN A 359 -7.06 13.12 -15.75
C ASN A 359 -7.11 11.76 -16.45
N TYR A 360 -7.95 10.87 -15.94
CA TYR A 360 -8.17 9.52 -16.46
C TYR A 360 -8.90 9.46 -17.82
N GLY A 361 -9.42 10.59 -18.30
CA GLY A 361 -10.01 10.69 -19.65
C GLY A 361 -8.96 10.86 -20.75
N ILE A 362 -7.70 11.13 -20.37
CA ILE A 362 -6.57 11.23 -21.30
C ILE A 362 -5.76 9.94 -21.13
N PRO A 363 -5.56 9.14 -22.20
CA PRO A 363 -4.61 8.03 -22.14
C PRO A 363 -3.24 8.58 -21.75
N GLU A 364 -2.39 7.79 -21.11
CA GLU A 364 -1.00 8.19 -20.92
C GLU A 364 -0.38 8.54 -22.29
N ILE A 365 -0.06 9.82 -22.50
CA ILE A 365 0.65 10.30 -23.67
C ILE A 365 2.09 10.52 -23.25
N GLN A 366 2.99 9.85 -23.95
CA GLN A 366 4.41 9.99 -23.76
C GLN A 366 5.02 10.77 -24.92
N VAL A 367 6.00 11.60 -24.59
CA VAL A 367 6.92 12.13 -25.59
C VAL A 367 8.00 11.09 -25.86
N GLU A 368 7.90 10.42 -27.01
CA GLU A 368 8.86 9.39 -27.45
C GLU A 368 10.07 9.98 -28.18
N SER A 369 11.08 9.13 -28.41
CA SER A 369 12.27 9.43 -29.23
C SER A 369 13.25 10.48 -28.67
N TYR A 370 13.19 10.77 -27.38
CA TYR A 370 14.28 11.48 -26.70
C TYR A 370 15.44 10.53 -26.42
N ALA A 371 16.66 11.03 -26.49
CA ALA A 371 17.84 10.30 -26.02
C ALA A 371 17.93 10.25 -24.47
N PHE A 372 16.98 10.89 -23.78
CA PHE A 372 16.96 11.09 -22.33
C PHE A 372 15.53 11.38 -21.84
N GLY A 373 15.16 10.85 -20.68
CA GLY A 373 13.84 11.10 -20.07
C GLY A 373 12.66 10.65 -20.95
N GLN A 374 11.52 10.44 -20.33
CA GLN A 374 10.27 10.20 -21.07
C GLN A 374 9.16 11.00 -20.42
N PRO A 375 9.05 12.31 -20.70
CA PRO A 375 7.97 13.12 -20.15
C PRO A 375 6.63 12.51 -20.54
N ARG A 376 5.80 12.22 -19.53
CA ARG A 376 4.47 11.67 -19.71
C ARG A 376 3.43 12.59 -19.08
N ALA A 377 2.24 12.59 -19.67
CA ALA A 377 1.07 13.20 -19.07
C ALA A 377 -0.16 12.32 -19.33
N GLY A 378 -1.07 12.29 -18.37
CA GLY A 378 -2.21 11.38 -18.36
C GLY A 378 -2.04 10.29 -17.30
N ALA A 379 -3.05 9.44 -17.15
CA ALA A 379 -3.03 8.38 -16.15
C ALA A 379 -2.33 7.13 -16.68
N GLU A 380 -1.36 6.60 -15.92
CA GLU A 380 -0.70 5.33 -16.22
C GLU A 380 -1.74 4.18 -16.17
N ARG A 381 -1.81 3.38 -17.24
CA ARG A 381 -2.56 2.10 -17.34
C ARG A 381 -4.09 2.18 -17.18
N LEU A 382 -4.76 2.27 -18.34
CA LEU A 382 -6.23 2.36 -18.50
C LEU A 382 -7.04 1.09 -18.21
N GLU A 383 -6.41 -0.06 -17.95
CA GLU A 383 -7.15 -1.33 -17.95
C GLU A 383 -8.10 -1.47 -16.74
N THR A 384 -7.84 -0.76 -15.64
CA THR A 384 -8.59 -0.89 -14.35
C THR A 384 -8.53 0.33 -13.43
N ALA A 385 -7.79 1.39 -13.79
CA ALA A 385 -7.65 2.62 -13.00
C ALA A 385 -8.35 3.81 -13.69
N PRO A 386 -9.08 4.66 -12.96
CA PRO A 386 -9.34 4.60 -11.53
C PRO A 386 -10.51 3.64 -11.23
N GLY A 387 -10.30 2.67 -10.35
CA GLY A 387 -11.34 1.73 -9.94
C GLY A 387 -12.05 2.15 -8.66
N ILE A 388 -13.30 1.70 -8.51
CA ILE A 388 -14.02 1.72 -7.22
C ILE A 388 -14.12 0.28 -6.76
N PHE A 389 -13.35 -0.06 -5.74
CA PHE A 389 -13.23 -1.44 -5.26
C PHE A 389 -14.02 -1.63 -3.98
N ALA A 390 -14.70 -2.77 -3.89
CA ALA A 390 -15.35 -3.20 -2.66
C ALA A 390 -15.41 -4.72 -2.58
N GLN A 391 -14.82 -5.29 -1.54
CA GLN A 391 -15.00 -6.68 -1.15
C GLN A 391 -15.81 -6.71 0.14
N ASN A 392 -16.85 -7.54 0.18
CA ASN A 392 -17.69 -7.71 1.36
C ASN A 392 -17.86 -9.19 1.63
N THR A 393 -17.58 -9.59 2.86
CA THR A 393 -17.96 -10.89 3.40
C THR A 393 -18.96 -10.66 4.52
N ILE A 394 -20.10 -11.33 4.48
CA ILE A 394 -21.05 -11.41 5.58
C ILE A 394 -21.22 -12.89 5.89
N GLU A 395 -21.00 -13.26 7.15
CA GLU A 395 -21.08 -14.66 7.59
C GLU A 395 -21.91 -14.75 8.86
N GLY A 396 -22.91 -15.63 8.86
CA GLY A 396 -23.67 -16.01 10.04
C GLY A 396 -23.42 -17.47 10.36
N ARG A 397 -23.11 -17.78 11.61
CA ARG A 397 -22.85 -19.14 12.07
C ARG A 397 -23.59 -19.42 13.37
N ASP A 398 -24.24 -20.57 13.47
CA ASP A 398 -24.82 -21.08 14.72
C ASP A 398 -24.24 -22.48 14.99
N THR A 399 -23.69 -22.68 16.19
CA THR A 399 -23.04 -23.94 16.57
C THR A 399 -23.46 -24.39 17.95
N VAL A 400 -23.74 -25.68 18.06
CA VAL A 400 -24.11 -26.35 19.30
C VAL A 400 -23.01 -27.33 19.68
N ASN A 401 -22.50 -27.19 20.90
CA ASN A 401 -21.54 -28.10 21.50
C ASN A 401 -22.20 -28.89 22.64
N LYS A 402 -22.20 -30.22 22.54
CA LYS A 402 -22.70 -31.14 23.57
C LYS A 402 -21.57 -32.02 24.10
N VAL A 403 -21.37 -32.04 25.41
CA VAL A 403 -20.51 -33.01 26.09
C VAL A 403 -21.36 -34.19 26.58
N ILE A 404 -20.95 -35.41 26.23
CA ILE A 404 -21.61 -36.66 26.60
C ILE A 404 -20.55 -37.57 27.23
N SER A 405 -20.50 -37.59 28.57
CA SER A 405 -19.45 -38.31 29.31
C SER A 405 -18.04 -37.85 28.88
N SER A 406 -17.19 -38.76 28.42
CA SER A 406 -15.85 -38.51 27.89
C SER A 406 -15.80 -38.05 26.42
N HIS A 407 -16.95 -37.82 25.78
CA HIS A 407 -17.04 -37.45 24.38
C HIS A 407 -17.63 -36.04 24.21
N ALA A 408 -17.22 -35.35 23.15
CA ALA A 408 -17.81 -34.08 22.73
C ALA A 408 -18.33 -34.21 21.29
N ALA A 409 -19.55 -33.73 21.06
CA ALA A 409 -20.16 -33.62 19.75
C ALA A 409 -20.43 -32.14 19.44
N LYS A 410 -20.08 -31.70 18.23
CA LYS A 410 -20.33 -30.36 17.72
C LYS A 410 -21.14 -30.47 16.43
N ALA A 411 -22.16 -29.63 16.29
CA ALA A 411 -22.93 -29.48 15.06
C ALA A 411 -23.25 -28.00 14.83
N GLY A 412 -23.43 -27.58 13.59
CA GLY A 412 -23.75 -26.19 13.29
C GLY A 412 -24.10 -25.94 11.84
N ILE A 413 -24.54 -24.71 11.56
CA ILE A 413 -24.85 -24.21 10.22
C ILE A 413 -24.09 -22.90 10.02
N GLU A 414 -23.51 -22.72 8.83
CA GLU A 414 -22.90 -21.48 8.40
C GLU A 414 -23.57 -21.01 7.11
N ILE A 415 -23.89 -19.73 7.04
CA ILE A 415 -24.35 -19.04 5.83
C ILE A 415 -23.37 -17.91 5.56
N ARG A 416 -22.77 -17.92 4.37
CA ARG A 416 -21.80 -16.92 3.95
C ARG A 416 -22.23 -16.28 2.65
N LYS A 417 -22.17 -14.95 2.59
CA LYS A 417 -22.34 -14.16 1.38
C LYS A 417 -21.07 -13.39 1.13
N GLU A 418 -20.51 -13.59 -0.06
CA GLU A 418 -19.34 -12.88 -0.55
C GLU A 418 -19.76 -12.01 -1.73
N GLN A 419 -19.31 -10.76 -1.75
CA GLN A 419 -19.48 -9.83 -2.85
C GLN A 419 -18.11 -9.26 -3.16
N ASP A 420 -17.68 -9.41 -4.41
CA ASP A 420 -16.47 -8.82 -4.94
C ASP A 420 -16.84 -7.94 -6.15
N ASN A 421 -16.50 -6.65 -6.07
CA ASN A 421 -16.74 -5.67 -7.12
C ASN A 421 -15.45 -5.32 -7.88
N ASN A 422 -14.44 -6.19 -7.91
CA ASN A 422 -13.19 -6.01 -8.65
C ASN A 422 -13.32 -5.99 -10.20
N ASN A 423 -14.46 -5.53 -10.76
CA ASN A 423 -14.70 -5.48 -12.21
C ASN A 423 -14.41 -4.12 -12.83
#